data_AF-A0A7W2AQU1-F1
#
_entry.id   AF-A0A7W2AQU1-F1
#
_cell.length_a   1.000
_cell.length_b   1.000
_cell.length_c   1.000
_cell.angle_alpha   90.00
_cell.angle_beta   90.00
_cell.angle_gamma   90.00
#
_symmetry.space_group_name_H-M   'P 1'
#
loop_
_entity.id
_entity.type
_entity.pdbx_description
1 polymer ?
#
loop_
_entity_poly.entity_id
_entity_poly.type
_entity_poly.pdbx_seq_one_letter_code
_entity_poly.pdbx_strand_id
1 'polypeptide(L)'
;MKQTMPQYPAAKVYSAREDAIRLRLPNLRLTLKSFELPELVNNLTEIGKNDWHLHLLLERENHDLLDGRYIKTLKHYGVESISTTLSLNPKKPEETIGELHFLREAACHYMRVDWTLTSLVKPVDYAPLVHCPPPGETNKNLSEWASLWRQNHINEGLTFRRGPGFILIRDKRPTLVPQLFQTLEPDDYQLFWYTRKPVSMEKVLKNFAEDKLNTYLEHKLFLQIGNWVINLVNPANKKIIPYL
;
A
#
# COMPACT_ATOMS: atom_id res chain seq x y z
N MET A 1 -11.06 26.08 -25.81
CA MET A 1 -10.47 26.91 -24.73
C MET A 1 -9.90 25.98 -23.67
N LYS A 2 -8.59 25.95 -23.46
CA LYS A 2 -7.97 25.20 -22.36
C LYS A 2 -8.08 26.06 -21.10
N GLN A 3 -8.89 25.64 -20.14
CA GLN A 3 -8.92 26.27 -18.81
C GLN A 3 -7.61 25.92 -18.10
N THR A 4 -6.74 26.91 -17.97
CA THR A 4 -5.56 26.83 -17.10
C THR A 4 -6.00 27.12 -15.67
N MET A 5 -5.81 26.13 -14.78
CA MET A 5 -6.02 26.34 -13.34
C MET A 5 -4.96 27.31 -12.78
N PRO A 6 -5.33 28.20 -11.86
CA PRO A 6 -4.38 29.12 -11.23
C PRO A 6 -3.37 28.37 -10.37
N GLN A 7 -2.08 28.64 -10.60
CA GLN A 7 -0.99 28.24 -9.70
C GLN A 7 -0.89 29.26 -8.55
N TYR A 8 -0.97 28.78 -7.31
CA TYR A 8 -0.85 29.61 -6.11
C TYR A 8 0.45 29.33 -5.35
N PRO A 9 1.08 30.35 -4.74
CA PRO A 9 2.29 30.18 -3.94
C PRO A 9 2.03 29.44 -2.61
N ALA A 10 2.99 28.62 -2.18
CA ALA A 10 2.87 27.64 -1.08
C ALA A 10 2.30 28.20 0.25
N ALA A 11 2.61 29.44 0.62
CA ALA A 11 2.09 30.04 1.87
C ALA A 11 0.60 30.42 1.82
N LYS A 12 0.03 30.71 0.63
CA LYS A 12 -1.42 30.96 0.47
C LYS A 12 -2.23 29.67 0.35
N VAL A 13 -1.58 28.55 0.03
CA VAL A 13 -2.20 27.22 0.00
C VAL A 13 -2.60 26.80 1.42
N TYR A 14 -1.84 27.19 2.45
CA TYR A 14 -2.18 26.87 3.85
C TYR A 14 -3.43 27.59 4.37
N SER A 15 -3.60 28.90 4.12
CA SER A 15 -4.82 29.60 4.55
C SER A 15 -6.06 29.17 3.76
N ALA A 16 -5.92 28.94 2.45
CA ALA A 16 -7.00 28.42 1.62
C ALA A 16 -7.34 26.95 1.96
N ARG A 17 -6.36 26.14 2.44
CA ARG A 17 -6.59 24.79 2.95
C ARG A 17 -7.38 24.81 4.25
N GLU A 18 -7.04 25.65 5.22
CA GLU A 18 -7.82 25.80 6.46
C GLU A 18 -9.24 26.31 6.20
N ASP A 19 -9.41 27.27 5.29
CA ASP A 19 -10.71 27.80 4.92
C ASP A 19 -11.56 26.78 4.16
N ALA A 20 -11.00 26.03 3.20
CA ALA A 20 -11.71 24.97 2.50
C ALA A 20 -12.09 23.79 3.44
N ILE A 21 -11.23 23.48 4.40
CA ILE A 21 -11.48 22.54 5.50
C ILE A 21 -12.62 23.08 6.39
N ARG A 22 -12.69 24.38 6.66
CA ARG A 22 -13.83 24.93 7.42
C ARG A 22 -15.14 24.92 6.64
N LEU A 23 -15.09 25.06 5.31
CA LEU A 23 -16.26 25.29 4.44
C LEU A 23 -17.02 24.02 3.99
N ARG A 24 -16.58 22.80 4.37
CA ARG A 24 -17.27 21.53 4.04
C ARG A 24 -17.60 21.37 2.54
N LEU A 25 -16.66 21.71 1.65
CA LEU A 25 -16.87 21.44 0.23
C LEU A 25 -16.79 19.94 -0.03
N PRO A 26 -17.86 19.28 -0.51
CA PRO A 26 -17.79 17.86 -0.86
C PRO A 26 -16.76 17.65 -1.98
N ASN A 27 -15.94 16.59 -1.87
CA ASN A 27 -14.90 16.20 -2.83
C ASN A 27 -13.69 17.16 -2.91
N LEU A 28 -13.14 17.56 -1.76
CA LEU A 28 -11.95 18.39 -1.71
C LEU A 28 -10.73 17.64 -2.28
N ARG A 29 -10.07 18.25 -3.26
CA ARG A 29 -8.81 17.75 -3.82
C ARG A 29 -7.63 18.50 -3.23
N LEU A 30 -6.68 17.76 -2.65
CA LEU A 30 -5.45 18.31 -2.10
C LEU A 30 -4.26 17.78 -2.88
N THR A 31 -3.46 18.69 -3.44
CA THR A 31 -2.14 18.36 -3.98
C THR A 31 -1.10 18.61 -2.89
N LEU A 32 -0.24 17.63 -2.62
CA LEU A 32 0.85 17.75 -1.66
C LEU A 32 2.05 16.94 -2.12
N LYS A 33 3.24 17.31 -1.65
CA LYS A 33 4.41 16.43 -1.70
C LYS A 33 4.21 15.28 -0.73
N SER A 34 4.69 14.11 -1.09
CA SER A 34 4.59 12.92 -0.23
C SER A 34 5.27 13.08 1.14
N PHE A 35 6.36 13.86 1.23
CA PHE A 35 7.00 14.16 2.52
C PHE A 35 6.14 15.05 3.44
N GLU A 36 5.08 15.70 2.92
CA GLU A 36 4.13 16.50 3.70
C GLU A 36 3.01 15.65 4.33
N LEU A 37 2.94 14.34 4.02
CA LEU A 37 1.95 13.43 4.60
C LEU A 37 1.93 13.40 6.14
N PRO A 38 3.07 13.39 6.86
CA PRO A 38 3.06 13.40 8.33
C PRO A 38 2.38 14.66 8.88
N GLU A 39 2.64 15.82 8.28
CA GLU A 39 2.05 17.09 8.69
C GLU A 39 0.53 17.09 8.43
N LEU A 40 0.09 16.63 7.25
CA LEU A 40 -1.34 16.47 6.97
C LEU A 40 -2.03 15.56 7.99
N VAL A 41 -1.41 14.43 8.35
CA VAL A 41 -1.95 13.48 9.34
C VAL A 41 -2.06 14.11 10.72
N ASN A 42 -1.06 14.88 11.15
CA ASN A 42 -1.10 15.61 12.41
C ASN A 42 -2.26 16.61 12.41
N ASN A 43 -2.38 17.43 11.36
CA ASN A 43 -3.45 18.41 11.23
C ASN A 43 -4.84 17.77 11.24
N LEU A 44 -5.05 16.68 10.49
CA LEU A 44 -6.33 15.95 10.52
C LEU A 44 -6.64 15.39 11.91
N THR A 45 -5.62 14.91 12.62
CA THR A 45 -5.74 14.38 13.99
C THR A 45 -6.11 15.46 14.99
N GLU A 46 -5.49 16.63 14.91
CA GLU A 46 -5.80 17.77 15.78
C GLU A 46 -7.21 18.32 15.53
N ILE A 47 -7.65 18.33 14.26
CA ILE A 47 -9.01 18.77 13.92
C ILE A 47 -10.07 17.74 14.38
N GLY A 48 -9.74 16.44 14.38
CA GLY A 48 -10.58 15.36 14.91
C GLY A 48 -11.86 15.03 14.11
N LYS A 49 -12.10 15.70 12.97
CA LYS A 49 -13.23 15.41 12.06
C LYS A 49 -12.86 14.33 11.07
N ASN A 50 -13.80 13.44 10.72
CA ASN A 50 -13.55 12.24 9.92
C ASN A 50 -14.41 12.09 8.66
N ASP A 51 -15.22 13.09 8.32
CA ASP A 51 -16.18 13.10 7.20
C ASP A 51 -15.72 13.97 6.02
N TRP A 52 -14.40 14.05 5.80
CA TRP A 52 -13.81 15.01 4.88
C TRP A 52 -14.00 14.71 3.39
N HIS A 53 -14.20 13.45 3.01
CA HIS A 53 -14.28 12.99 1.62
C HIS A 53 -13.14 13.55 0.73
N LEU A 54 -11.89 13.41 1.20
CA LEU A 54 -10.71 13.98 0.55
C LEU A 54 -10.19 13.08 -0.57
N HIS A 55 -9.67 13.72 -1.62
CA HIS A 55 -8.88 13.08 -2.65
C HIS A 55 -7.49 13.71 -2.66
N LEU A 56 -6.45 12.91 -2.45
CA LEU A 56 -5.07 13.38 -2.44
C LEU A 56 -4.42 13.15 -3.79
N LEU A 57 -3.72 14.16 -4.31
CA LEU A 57 -2.72 14.01 -5.37
C LEU A 57 -1.34 14.15 -4.72
N LEU A 58 -0.61 13.05 -4.64
CA LEU A 58 0.75 13.03 -4.11
C LEU A 58 1.74 13.24 -5.24
N GLU A 59 2.48 14.33 -5.16
CA GLU A 59 3.62 14.59 -6.02
C GLU A 59 4.87 13.94 -5.40
N ARG A 60 5.51 13.07 -6.17
CA ARG A 60 6.74 12.38 -5.76
C ARG A 60 7.96 13.20 -6.16
N GLU A 61 8.93 13.27 -5.26
CA GLU A 61 10.27 13.80 -5.53
C GLU A 61 11.29 12.66 -5.59
N ASN A 62 12.47 12.95 -6.12
CA ASN A 62 13.56 11.97 -6.16
C ASN A 62 13.91 11.55 -4.73
N HIS A 63 14.00 10.23 -4.49
CA HIS A 63 14.35 9.63 -3.20
C HIS A 63 13.32 9.77 -2.09
N ASP A 64 12.09 10.17 -2.42
CA ASP A 64 11.02 10.15 -1.43
C ASP A 64 10.60 8.71 -1.07
N LEU A 65 10.51 8.45 0.24
CA LEU A 65 10.06 7.18 0.82
C LEU A 65 8.57 7.23 1.13
N LEU A 66 7.74 6.99 0.11
CA LEU A 66 6.33 6.74 0.31
C LEU A 66 6.12 5.33 0.86
N ASP A 67 5.45 5.23 2.01
CA ASP A 67 5.02 3.94 2.56
C ASP A 67 3.59 3.96 3.11
N GLY A 68 3.10 2.78 3.51
CA GLY A 68 1.73 2.58 3.97
C GLY A 68 1.42 3.04 5.40
N ARG A 69 2.37 3.59 6.16
CA ARG A 69 2.19 3.81 7.61
C ARG A 69 1.04 4.74 7.97
N TYR A 70 0.69 5.67 7.07
CA TYR A 70 -0.36 6.66 7.30
C TYR A 70 -1.73 6.27 6.73
N ILE A 71 -1.81 5.20 5.94
CA ILE A 71 -3.02 4.82 5.19
C ILE A 71 -4.23 4.63 6.10
N LYS A 72 -4.08 3.89 7.20
CA LYS A 72 -5.14 3.67 8.17
C LYS A 72 -5.69 4.99 8.71
N THR A 73 -4.80 5.92 9.05
CA THR A 73 -5.15 7.22 9.64
C THR A 73 -5.80 8.13 8.60
N LEU A 74 -5.26 8.20 7.39
CA LEU A 74 -5.86 8.94 6.27
C LEU A 74 -7.28 8.44 5.98
N LYS A 75 -7.47 7.10 5.92
CA LYS A 75 -8.78 6.50 5.72
C LYS A 75 -9.74 6.81 6.88
N HIS A 76 -9.25 6.77 8.11
CA HIS A 76 -10.03 7.11 9.30
C HIS A 76 -10.55 8.54 9.22
N TYR A 77 -9.75 9.48 8.72
CA TYR A 77 -10.13 10.88 8.54
C TYR A 77 -10.76 11.20 7.16
N GLY A 78 -11.38 10.21 6.52
CA GLY A 78 -12.21 10.47 5.34
C GLY A 78 -11.43 10.73 4.05
N VAL A 79 -10.15 10.36 3.96
CA VAL A 79 -9.47 10.28 2.66
C VAL A 79 -10.01 9.07 1.89
N GLU A 80 -10.59 9.33 0.73
CA GLU A 80 -11.23 8.31 -0.10
C GLU A 80 -10.29 7.74 -1.15
N SER A 81 -9.47 8.61 -1.76
CA SER A 81 -8.54 8.20 -2.80
C SER A 81 -7.20 8.94 -2.72
N ILE A 82 -6.17 8.26 -3.22
CA ILE A 82 -4.83 8.81 -3.42
C ILE A 82 -4.44 8.57 -4.88
N SER A 83 -4.00 9.62 -5.56
CA SER A 83 -3.37 9.55 -6.87
C SER A 83 -1.88 9.85 -6.74
N THR A 84 -1.02 9.01 -7.33
CA THR A 84 0.44 9.16 -7.20
C THR A 84 1.19 8.45 -8.32
N THR A 85 2.50 8.66 -8.42
CA THR A 85 3.40 7.79 -9.18
C THR A 85 4.11 6.81 -8.23
N LEU A 86 4.43 5.61 -8.72
CA LEU A 86 5.30 4.64 -8.04
C LEU A 86 6.34 4.11 -9.03
N SER A 87 7.51 3.72 -8.52
CA SER A 87 8.61 3.24 -9.36
C SER A 87 8.75 1.72 -9.35
N LEU A 88 8.53 1.05 -8.21
CA LEU A 88 8.78 -0.38 -8.01
C LEU A 88 10.13 -0.85 -8.60
N ASN A 89 11.18 -0.06 -8.37
CA ASN A 89 12.52 -0.29 -8.92
C ASN A 89 13.37 -1.22 -8.03
N PRO A 90 13.63 -2.48 -8.41
CA PRO A 90 14.39 -3.42 -7.57
C PRO A 90 15.84 -2.99 -7.29
N LYS A 91 16.40 -2.05 -8.05
CA LYS A 91 17.71 -1.43 -7.75
C LYS A 91 17.66 -0.46 -6.56
N LYS A 92 16.47 -0.11 -6.11
CA LYS A 92 16.19 0.70 -4.93
C LYS A 92 15.27 -0.09 -3.97
N PRO A 93 15.82 -1.08 -3.25
CA PRO A 93 15.03 -2.04 -2.51
C PRO A 93 14.13 -1.44 -1.43
N GLU A 94 14.66 -0.49 -0.65
CA GLU A 94 13.93 0.17 0.44
C GLU A 94 12.75 0.99 -0.09
N GLU A 95 13.00 1.85 -1.10
CA GLU A 95 11.96 2.63 -1.77
C GLU A 95 10.87 1.69 -2.34
N THR A 96 11.26 0.61 -3.01
CA THR A 96 10.31 -0.35 -3.61
C THR A 96 9.47 -1.07 -2.57
N ILE A 97 10.07 -1.57 -1.50
CA ILE A 97 9.33 -2.25 -0.43
C ILE A 97 8.41 -1.25 0.31
N GLY A 98 8.81 0.01 0.45
CA GLY A 98 7.94 1.09 0.94
C GLY A 98 6.70 1.29 0.05
N GLU A 99 6.89 1.38 -1.27
CA GLU A 99 5.79 1.53 -2.22
C GLU A 99 4.84 0.32 -2.22
N LEU A 100 5.40 -0.89 -2.08
CA LEU A 100 4.61 -2.12 -1.95
C LEU A 100 3.85 -2.17 -0.61
N HIS A 101 4.45 -1.67 0.47
CA HIS A 101 3.78 -1.47 1.75
C HIS A 101 2.60 -0.51 1.63
N PHE A 102 2.79 0.60 0.89
CA PHE A 102 1.74 1.57 0.59
C PHE A 102 0.56 0.92 -0.15
N LEU A 103 0.82 0.19 -1.23
CA LEU A 103 -0.23 -0.52 -1.98
C LEU A 103 -0.96 -1.56 -1.14
N ARG A 104 -0.23 -2.33 -0.33
CA ARG A 104 -0.82 -3.34 0.57
C ARG A 104 -1.73 -2.68 1.62
N GLU A 105 -1.27 -1.63 2.27
CA GLU A 105 -2.07 -0.94 3.28
C GLU A 105 -3.30 -0.28 2.66
N ALA A 106 -3.19 0.29 1.46
CA ALA A 106 -4.34 0.80 0.72
C ALA A 106 -5.38 -0.30 0.44
N ALA A 107 -4.92 -1.50 0.03
CA ALA A 107 -5.79 -2.66 -0.15
C ALA A 107 -6.48 -3.06 1.17
N CYS A 108 -5.71 -3.16 2.27
CA CYS A 108 -6.22 -3.51 3.60
C CYS A 108 -7.34 -2.58 4.07
N HIS A 109 -7.26 -1.30 3.70
CA HIS A 109 -8.15 -0.24 4.15
C HIS A 109 -9.18 0.20 3.10
N TYR A 110 -9.27 -0.50 1.96
CA TYR A 110 -10.16 -0.15 0.84
C TYR A 110 -10.03 1.33 0.47
N MET A 111 -8.80 1.81 0.42
CA MET A 111 -8.49 3.13 -0.09
C MET A 111 -8.23 3.00 -1.58
N ARG A 112 -8.94 3.82 -2.37
CA ARG A 112 -8.74 3.85 -3.81
C ARG A 112 -7.37 4.45 -4.10
N VAL A 113 -6.57 3.75 -4.89
CA VAL A 113 -5.27 4.25 -5.34
C VAL A 113 -5.24 4.23 -6.85
N ASP A 114 -5.16 5.41 -7.45
CA ASP A 114 -4.97 5.58 -8.89
C ASP A 114 -3.51 5.94 -9.12
N TRP A 115 -2.69 5.01 -9.62
CA TRP A 115 -1.25 5.25 -9.74
C TRP A 115 -0.65 4.90 -11.09
N THR A 116 0.45 5.58 -11.41
CA THR A 116 1.21 5.40 -12.66
C THR A 116 2.57 4.80 -12.36
N LEU A 117 2.92 3.72 -13.07
CA LEU A 117 4.25 3.11 -12.98
C LEU A 117 5.27 3.89 -13.80
N THR A 118 6.35 4.35 -13.18
CA THR A 118 7.34 5.24 -13.81
C THR A 118 8.70 4.60 -14.13
N SER A 119 9.10 3.51 -13.46
CA SER A 119 10.44 2.91 -13.66
C SER A 119 10.57 2.18 -15.00
N LEU A 120 11.72 2.33 -15.67
CA LEU A 120 12.05 1.60 -16.91
C LEU A 120 12.80 0.28 -16.68
N VAL A 121 13.10 -0.07 -15.42
CA VAL A 121 13.79 -1.31 -15.06
C VAL A 121 12.79 -2.47 -15.07
N LYS A 122 13.25 -3.70 -15.34
CA LYS A 122 12.43 -4.91 -15.23
C LYS A 122 11.65 -4.87 -13.90
N PRO A 123 10.31 -4.79 -13.94
CA PRO A 123 9.51 -4.61 -12.74
C PRO A 123 9.58 -5.88 -11.87
N VAL A 124 9.26 -5.70 -10.59
CA VAL A 124 9.07 -6.81 -9.66
C VAL A 124 8.04 -7.81 -10.20
N ASP A 125 8.15 -9.08 -9.79
CA ASP A 125 7.13 -10.08 -10.12
C ASP A 125 5.76 -9.61 -9.61
N TYR A 126 4.78 -9.54 -10.51
CA TYR A 126 3.43 -9.08 -10.16
C TYR A 126 2.58 -10.20 -9.55
N ALA A 127 2.92 -11.48 -9.79
CA ALA A 127 2.13 -12.62 -9.33
C ALA A 127 1.83 -12.59 -7.82
N PRO A 128 2.79 -12.26 -6.93
CA PRO A 128 2.50 -12.15 -5.50
C PRO A 128 1.65 -10.92 -5.13
N LEU A 129 1.52 -9.94 -6.02
CA LEU A 129 0.94 -8.61 -5.78
C LEU A 129 -0.47 -8.46 -6.33
N VAL A 130 -1.04 -9.50 -6.94
CA VAL A 130 -2.35 -9.43 -7.62
C VAL A 130 -3.52 -9.05 -6.70
N HIS A 131 -3.36 -9.06 -5.39
CA HIS A 131 -4.34 -8.57 -4.42
C HIS A 131 -4.13 -7.12 -3.98
N CYS A 132 -3.09 -6.46 -4.50
CA CYS A 132 -2.81 -5.04 -4.34
C CYS A 132 -3.30 -4.24 -5.56
N PRO A 133 -3.65 -2.94 -5.40
CA PRO A 133 -4.12 -2.10 -6.49
C PRO A 133 -3.13 -2.07 -7.66
N PRO A 134 -3.52 -2.49 -8.87
CA PRO A 134 -2.66 -2.45 -10.04
C PRO A 134 -2.48 -0.99 -10.53
N PRO A 135 -1.44 -0.71 -11.34
CA PRO A 135 -1.29 0.61 -11.94
C PRO A 135 -2.43 0.90 -12.93
N GLY A 136 -2.95 2.13 -12.89
CA GLY A 136 -3.92 2.64 -13.86
C GLY A 136 -3.26 2.95 -15.20
N GLU A 137 -2.07 3.54 -15.15
CA GLU A 137 -1.31 3.94 -16.33
C GLU A 137 0.13 3.42 -16.26
N THR A 138 0.74 3.22 -17.43
CA THR A 138 2.12 2.77 -17.56
C THR A 138 2.80 3.41 -18.76
N ASN A 139 4.12 3.53 -18.69
CA ASN A 139 4.95 3.72 -19.89
C ASN A 139 4.71 2.57 -20.88
N LYS A 140 4.79 2.85 -22.20
CA LYS A 140 4.46 1.89 -23.28
C LYS A 140 5.16 0.53 -23.12
N ASN A 141 6.41 0.55 -22.66
CA ASN A 141 7.27 -0.65 -22.49
C ASN A 141 6.84 -1.56 -21.33
N LEU A 142 5.94 -1.12 -20.45
CA LEU A 142 5.47 -1.87 -19.27
C LEU A 142 3.98 -2.22 -19.37
N SER A 143 3.38 -1.96 -20.54
CA SER A 143 1.94 -2.11 -20.75
C SER A 143 1.47 -3.55 -20.59
N GLU A 144 2.26 -4.54 -21.03
CA GLU A 144 1.94 -5.96 -20.86
C GLU A 144 1.96 -6.38 -19.40
N TRP A 145 3.04 -6.05 -18.66
CA TRP A 145 3.15 -6.38 -17.24
C TRP A 145 2.00 -5.81 -16.41
N ALA A 146 1.62 -4.54 -16.64
CA ALA A 146 0.49 -3.94 -15.95
C ALA A 146 -0.85 -4.52 -16.39
N SER A 147 -0.99 -4.92 -17.65
CA SER A 147 -2.20 -5.58 -18.14
C SER A 147 -2.38 -6.95 -17.48
N LEU A 148 -1.31 -7.73 -17.33
CA LEU A 148 -1.35 -9.00 -16.63
C LEU A 148 -1.72 -8.84 -15.15
N TRP A 149 -1.14 -7.85 -14.45
CA TRP A 149 -1.54 -7.56 -13.07
C TRP A 149 -3.03 -7.18 -13.01
N ARG A 150 -3.50 -6.27 -13.87
CA ARG A 150 -4.93 -5.87 -13.90
C ARG A 150 -5.87 -7.05 -14.19
N GLN A 151 -5.52 -7.91 -15.14
CA GLN A 151 -6.34 -9.08 -15.50
C GLN A 151 -6.43 -10.10 -14.36
N ASN A 152 -5.36 -10.25 -13.59
CA ASN A 152 -5.30 -11.17 -12.46
C ASN A 152 -5.71 -10.52 -11.13
N HIS A 153 -6.06 -9.23 -11.13
CA HIS A 153 -6.30 -8.50 -9.89
C HIS A 153 -7.53 -9.05 -9.16
N ILE A 154 -7.33 -9.48 -7.92
CA ILE A 154 -8.36 -10.02 -7.06
C ILE A 154 -8.25 -9.42 -5.66
N ASN A 155 -9.24 -8.59 -5.31
CA ASN A 155 -9.39 -8.14 -3.94
C ASN A 155 -9.51 -9.37 -3.02
N GLU A 156 -8.86 -9.31 -1.86
CA GLU A 156 -8.84 -10.43 -0.90
C GLU A 156 -8.26 -11.74 -1.45
N GLY A 157 -7.42 -11.69 -2.49
CA GLY A 157 -6.72 -12.84 -3.03
C GLY A 157 -5.76 -13.51 -2.04
N LEU A 158 -5.22 -12.75 -1.08
CA LEU A 158 -4.33 -13.26 -0.04
C LEU A 158 -4.72 -12.67 1.30
N THR A 159 -5.36 -13.46 2.16
CA THR A 159 -5.94 -12.98 3.42
C THR A 159 -5.58 -13.82 4.63
N PHE A 160 -5.68 -13.26 5.83
CA PHE A 160 -5.53 -13.99 7.08
C PHE A 160 -6.65 -13.73 8.10
N ARG A 161 -6.91 -14.71 8.95
CA ARG A 161 -7.68 -14.57 10.20
C ARG A 161 -6.79 -14.88 11.39
N ARG A 162 -6.95 -14.10 12.46
CA ARG A 162 -6.26 -14.32 13.73
C ARG A 162 -7.16 -15.07 14.70
N GLY A 163 -6.67 -16.18 15.25
CA GLY A 163 -7.24 -16.83 16.42
C GLY A 163 -6.30 -16.74 17.63
N PRO A 164 -6.67 -17.32 18.78
CA PRO A 164 -5.79 -17.40 19.94
C PRO A 164 -4.56 -18.25 19.61
N GLY A 165 -3.39 -17.62 19.50
CA GLY A 165 -2.11 -18.31 19.26
C GLY A 165 -1.86 -18.79 17.82
N PHE A 166 -2.78 -18.54 16.87
CA PHE A 166 -2.61 -18.98 15.49
C PHE A 166 -3.05 -17.93 14.47
N ILE A 167 -2.51 -18.06 13.25
CA ILE A 167 -2.97 -17.32 12.06
C ILE A 167 -3.35 -18.32 10.98
N LEU A 168 -4.54 -18.14 10.41
CA LEU A 168 -5.00 -18.89 9.25
C LEU A 168 -4.89 -18.02 8.01
N ILE A 169 -4.03 -18.39 7.06
CA ILE A 169 -3.81 -17.68 5.80
C ILE A 169 -4.51 -18.43 4.67
N ARG A 170 -5.34 -17.74 3.91
CA ARG A 170 -5.99 -18.24 2.72
C ARG A 170 -5.41 -17.53 1.49
N ASP A 171 -4.84 -18.32 0.59
CA ASP A 171 -4.33 -17.87 -0.70
C ASP A 171 -5.25 -18.35 -1.82
N LYS A 172 -5.73 -17.39 -2.62
CA LYS A 172 -6.60 -17.54 -3.77
C LYS A 172 -6.10 -16.72 -4.97
N ARG A 173 -4.83 -16.31 -4.96
CA ARG A 173 -4.23 -15.57 -6.07
C ARG A 173 -4.29 -16.45 -7.33
N PRO A 174 -4.86 -15.99 -8.45
CA PRO A 174 -5.11 -16.81 -9.64
C PRO A 174 -3.83 -17.30 -10.33
N THR A 175 -2.71 -16.63 -10.07
CA THR A 175 -1.39 -16.97 -10.59
C THR A 175 -0.73 -18.12 -9.83
N LEU A 176 -1.34 -18.61 -8.73
CA LEU A 176 -0.80 -19.63 -7.84
C LEU A 176 -1.86 -20.71 -7.53
N VAL A 177 -1.40 -21.87 -7.09
CA VAL A 177 -2.30 -22.93 -6.59
C VAL A 177 -2.92 -22.47 -5.27
N PRO A 178 -4.27 -22.43 -5.15
CA PRO A 178 -4.92 -22.03 -3.91
C PRO A 178 -4.48 -22.89 -2.72
N GLN A 179 -4.15 -22.25 -1.61
CA GLN A 179 -3.58 -22.88 -0.44
C GLN A 179 -4.16 -22.32 0.85
N LEU A 180 -4.13 -23.15 1.90
CA LEU A 180 -4.50 -22.78 3.25
C LEU A 180 -3.30 -23.06 4.15
N PHE A 181 -2.77 -22.02 4.79
CA PHE A 181 -1.68 -22.15 5.75
C PHE A 181 -2.21 -21.86 7.14
N GLN A 182 -1.74 -22.64 8.12
CA GLN A 182 -2.03 -22.38 9.52
C GLN A 182 -0.71 -22.30 10.28
N THR A 183 -0.46 -21.18 10.94
CA THR A 183 0.69 -21.03 11.83
C THR A 183 0.27 -21.43 13.24
N LEU A 184 0.93 -22.43 13.80
CA LEU A 184 0.69 -22.89 15.17
C LEU A 184 1.88 -22.61 16.10
N GLU A 185 3.07 -22.44 15.53
CA GLU A 185 4.29 -22.17 16.28
C GLU A 185 4.36 -20.69 16.71
N PRO A 186 4.75 -20.41 17.98
CA PRO A 186 4.88 -19.03 18.48
C PRO A 186 5.79 -18.14 17.63
N ASP A 187 6.89 -18.70 17.13
CA ASP A 187 7.84 -17.97 16.29
C ASP A 187 7.25 -17.59 14.93
N ASP A 188 6.47 -18.48 14.32
CA ASP A 188 5.79 -18.18 13.04
C ASP A 188 4.79 -17.05 13.22
N TYR A 189 4.05 -17.10 14.33
CA TYR A 189 3.14 -16.03 14.71
C TYR A 189 3.90 -14.70 14.87
N GLN A 190 5.01 -14.68 15.59
CA GLN A 190 5.81 -13.46 15.80
C GLN A 190 6.44 -12.95 14.50
N LEU A 191 7.03 -13.84 13.69
CA LEU A 191 7.62 -13.52 12.40
C LEU A 191 6.58 -12.88 11.48
N PHE A 192 5.37 -13.48 11.40
CA PHE A 192 4.26 -12.94 10.61
C PHE A 192 3.94 -11.49 10.96
N TRP A 193 3.86 -11.16 12.26
CA TRP A 193 3.58 -9.80 12.72
C TRP A 193 4.77 -8.86 12.54
N TYR A 194 5.99 -9.36 12.75
CA TYR A 194 7.22 -8.60 12.63
C TYR A 194 7.42 -8.07 11.20
N THR A 195 7.13 -8.89 10.19
CA THR A 195 7.27 -8.55 8.77
C THR A 195 6.05 -7.81 8.20
N ARG A 196 5.05 -7.46 9.03
CA ARG A 196 3.94 -6.58 8.59
C ARG A 196 4.41 -5.20 8.19
N LYS A 197 5.60 -4.76 8.58
CA LYS A 197 6.21 -3.53 8.06
C LYS A 197 7.47 -3.90 7.26
N PRO A 198 7.87 -3.06 6.29
CA PRO A 198 9.20 -3.12 5.71
C PRO A 198 10.28 -3.35 6.77
N VAL A 199 11.08 -4.40 6.61
CA VAL A 199 12.19 -4.70 7.52
C VAL A 199 13.35 -5.28 6.74
N SER A 200 14.58 -5.02 7.19
CA SER A 200 15.76 -5.61 6.56
C SER A 200 15.90 -7.09 6.93
N MET A 201 16.41 -7.91 6.00
CA MET A 201 16.65 -9.34 6.23
C MET A 201 17.59 -9.55 7.41
N GLU A 202 18.66 -8.76 7.55
CA GLU A 202 19.55 -8.80 8.71
C GLU A 202 18.82 -8.66 10.05
N LYS A 203 17.83 -7.76 10.13
CA LYS A 203 17.02 -7.57 11.34
C LYS A 203 16.10 -8.77 11.57
N VAL A 204 15.55 -9.37 10.52
CA VAL A 204 14.73 -10.59 10.63
C VAL A 204 15.59 -11.76 11.12
N LEU A 205 16.72 -12.02 10.47
CA LEU A 205 17.61 -13.14 10.76
C LEU A 205 18.29 -13.04 12.14
N LYS A 206 18.36 -11.85 12.71
CA LYS A 206 18.79 -11.67 14.11
C LYS A 206 17.76 -12.20 15.13
N ASN A 207 16.48 -12.24 14.77
CA ASN A 207 15.39 -12.57 15.69
C ASN A 207 14.67 -13.89 15.34
N PHE A 208 14.82 -14.38 14.11
CA PHE A 208 14.09 -15.53 13.59
C PHE A 208 15.00 -16.43 12.76
N ALA A 209 14.69 -17.72 12.73
CA ALA A 209 15.43 -18.70 11.94
C ALA A 209 15.23 -18.49 10.43
N GLU A 210 16.30 -18.70 9.66
CA GLU A 210 16.33 -18.47 8.21
C GLU A 210 15.40 -19.41 7.44
N ASP A 211 15.32 -20.67 7.86
CA ASP A 211 14.43 -21.69 7.29
C ASP A 211 12.96 -21.27 7.33
N LYS A 212 12.50 -20.73 8.46
CA LYS A 212 11.13 -20.22 8.62
C LYS A 212 10.86 -19.09 7.63
N LEU A 213 11.77 -18.12 7.54
CA LEU A 213 11.66 -17.01 6.60
C LEU A 213 11.59 -17.51 5.14
N ASN A 214 12.44 -18.48 4.78
CA ASN A 214 12.49 -19.06 3.45
C ASN A 214 11.17 -19.76 3.09
N THR A 215 10.52 -20.46 4.03
CA THR A 215 9.18 -21.02 3.81
C THR A 215 8.16 -19.96 3.37
N TYR A 216 8.09 -18.80 4.05
CA TYR A 216 7.16 -17.73 3.64
C TYR A 216 7.52 -17.11 2.28
N LEU A 217 8.80 -17.03 1.93
CA LEU A 217 9.28 -16.50 0.65
C LEU A 217 9.02 -17.48 -0.51
N GLU A 218 9.17 -18.78 -0.28
CA GLU A 218 8.87 -19.84 -1.23
C GLU A 218 7.38 -19.85 -1.60
N HIS A 219 6.52 -19.78 -0.60
CA HIS A 219 5.06 -19.67 -0.77
C HIS A 219 4.57 -18.28 -1.19
N LYS A 220 5.49 -17.34 -1.44
CA LYS A 220 5.18 -15.97 -1.88
C LYS A 220 4.21 -15.24 -0.92
N LEU A 221 4.21 -15.62 0.35
CA LEU A 221 3.44 -14.94 1.41
C LEU A 221 4.16 -13.65 1.81
N PHE A 222 5.50 -13.75 1.87
CA PHE A 222 6.38 -12.60 1.98
C PHE A 222 7.03 -12.32 0.63
N LEU A 223 7.46 -11.07 0.46
CA LEU A 223 8.20 -10.63 -0.70
C LEU A 223 9.52 -10.03 -0.26
N GLN A 224 10.59 -10.48 -0.90
CA GLN A 224 11.93 -9.96 -0.70
C GLN A 224 12.36 -9.15 -1.92
N ILE A 225 12.92 -7.96 -1.69
CA ILE A 225 13.63 -7.17 -2.69
C ILE A 225 14.96 -6.78 -2.05
N GLY A 226 16.09 -7.21 -2.65
CA GLY A 226 17.41 -6.99 -2.06
C GLY A 226 17.49 -7.48 -0.60
N ASN A 227 17.97 -6.61 0.29
CA ASN A 227 18.07 -6.87 1.74
C ASN A 227 16.78 -6.54 2.52
N TRP A 228 15.63 -6.38 1.86
CA TRP A 228 14.37 -5.98 2.49
C TRP A 228 13.27 -7.02 2.27
N VAL A 229 12.42 -7.19 3.27
CA VAL A 229 11.28 -8.11 3.24
C VAL A 229 10.00 -7.44 3.76
N ILE A 230 8.87 -7.87 3.22
CA ILE A 230 7.53 -7.49 3.68
C ILE A 230 6.55 -8.65 3.58
N ASN A 231 5.65 -8.74 4.54
CA ASN A 231 4.47 -9.60 4.52
C ASN A 231 3.34 -8.98 3.68
N LEU A 232 2.89 -9.71 2.67
CA LEU A 232 1.85 -9.25 1.74
C LEU A 232 0.41 -9.61 2.17
N VAL A 233 0.24 -10.44 3.21
CA VAL A 233 -1.05 -11.06 3.55
C VAL A 233 -2.00 -10.06 4.21
N ASN A 234 -3.19 -9.81 3.65
CA ASN A 234 -4.12 -8.81 4.19
C ASN A 234 -5.04 -9.39 5.29
N PRO A 235 -5.53 -8.62 6.26
CA PRO A 235 -6.57 -9.13 7.15
C PRO A 235 -7.81 -9.48 6.34
N ALA A 236 -8.38 -10.67 6.57
CA ALA A 236 -9.70 -11.01 6.04
C ALA A 236 -10.71 -10.03 6.62
N ASN A 237 -11.45 -9.36 5.76
CA ASN A 237 -12.36 -8.33 6.22
C ASN A 237 -13.57 -8.95 6.95
N LYS A 238 -14.07 -8.26 7.99
CA LYS A 238 -15.26 -8.69 8.75
C LYS A 238 -16.57 -8.28 8.09
N LYS A 239 -16.52 -7.45 7.05
CA LYS A 239 -17.71 -7.15 6.24
C LYS A 239 -18.07 -8.44 5.51
N ILE A 240 -19.09 -9.10 6.03
CA ILE A 240 -19.76 -10.26 5.45
C ILE A 240 -19.91 -9.98 3.95
N ILE A 241 -19.12 -10.66 3.13
CA ILE A 241 -19.49 -10.86 1.74
C ILE A 241 -20.56 -11.95 1.83
N PRO A 242 -21.83 -11.67 1.47
CA PRO A 242 -22.83 -12.72 1.42
C PRO A 242 -22.29 -13.81 0.51
N TYR A 243 -22.36 -15.06 0.97
CA TYR A 243 -22.18 -16.21 0.11
C TYR A 243 -23.09 -16.01 -1.11
N LEU A 244 -22.48 -15.79 -2.28
CA LEU A 244 -23.14 -16.00 -3.57
C LEU A 244 -23.01 -17.49 -3.91
#